data_AF-A0A3D6CFQ6-F1
#
_entry.id   AF-A0A3D6CFQ6-F1
#
_cell.length_a   1.000
_cell.length_b   1.000
_cell.length_c   1.000
_cell.angle_alpha   90.00
_cell.angle_beta   90.00
_cell.angle_gamma   90.00
#
_symmetry.space_group_name_H-M   'P 1'
#
loop_
_entity.id
_entity.type
_entity.pdbx_description
1 polymer ?
#
loop_
_entity_poly.entity_id
_entity_poly.type
_entity_poly.pdbx_seq_one_letter_code
_entity_poly.pdbx_strand_id
1 'polypeptide(L)'
;MPVPSTSHTQSFLDHLRFVKRYSAHTLTSYEKDLSDFCRFVHDQYEEADLLQVRPAMIRTWLASLKDAGMESRTISRKISALKSLYKYLRKEGLADSNPMATIVTPKLNKRLPMFV
;
A
#
# COMPACT_ATOMS: atom_id res chain seq x y z
N MET A 1 -5.53 -13.95 15.41
CA MET A 1 -6.41 -14.49 14.36
C MET A 1 -5.80 -14.14 13.01
N PRO A 2 -5.75 -15.05 12.03
CA PRO A 2 -5.38 -14.67 10.67
C PRO A 2 -6.52 -13.81 10.12
N VAL A 3 -6.25 -12.53 9.89
CA VAL A 3 -7.13 -11.67 9.11
C VAL A 3 -7.38 -12.38 7.76
N PRO A 4 -8.63 -12.58 7.33
CA PRO A 4 -8.90 -13.21 6.05
C PRO A 4 -8.16 -12.42 4.97
N SER A 5 -7.25 -13.09 4.26
CA SER A 5 -6.52 -12.49 3.15
C SER A 5 -7.55 -12.02 2.13
N THR A 6 -7.89 -10.73 2.20
CA THR A 6 -8.74 -9.99 1.25
C THR A 6 -8.41 -10.44 -0.16
N SER A 7 -9.37 -11.07 -0.85
CA SER A 7 -9.22 -11.69 -2.18
C SER A 7 -8.42 -10.81 -3.17
N HIS A 8 -8.68 -9.50 -3.13
CA HIS A 8 -8.01 -8.48 -3.93
C HIS A 8 -6.49 -8.38 -3.72
N THR A 9 -6.02 -8.45 -2.48
CA THR A 9 -4.58 -8.38 -2.16
C THR A 9 -3.86 -9.61 -2.70
N GLN A 10 -4.44 -10.79 -2.54
CA GLN A 10 -3.84 -12.03 -3.02
C GLN A 10 -3.78 -12.05 -4.55
N SER A 11 -4.88 -11.72 -5.24
CA SER A 11 -4.90 -11.63 -6.71
C SER A 11 -3.86 -10.64 -7.25
N PHE A 12 -3.67 -9.52 -6.56
CA PHE A 12 -2.62 -8.57 -6.90
C PHE A 12 -1.21 -9.13 -6.70
N LEU A 13 -0.94 -9.81 -5.58
CA LEU A 13 0.37 -10.43 -5.32
C LEU A 13 0.67 -11.54 -6.34
N ASP A 14 -0.32 -12.34 -6.72
CA ASP A 14 -0.20 -13.35 -7.77
C ASP A 14 0.07 -12.70 -9.14
N HIS A 15 -0.60 -11.59 -9.45
CA HIS A 15 -0.27 -10.79 -10.64
C HIS A 15 1.19 -10.31 -10.62
N LEU A 16 1.67 -9.79 -9.48
CA LEU A 16 3.07 -9.38 -9.35
C LEU A 16 4.04 -10.56 -9.52
N ARG A 17 3.69 -11.73 -8.98
CA ARG A 17 4.51 -12.95 -9.04
C ARG A 17 4.58 -13.54 -10.44
N PHE A 18 3.43 -13.82 -11.04
CA PHE A 18 3.37 -14.62 -12.26
C PHE A 18 3.41 -13.77 -13.53
N VAL A 19 2.85 -12.55 -13.50
CA VAL A 19 2.82 -11.67 -14.67
C VAL A 19 4.00 -10.70 -14.67
N LYS A 20 4.26 -10.02 -13.54
CA LYS A 20 5.38 -9.07 -13.43
C LYS A 20 6.72 -9.72 -13.08
N ARG A 21 6.73 -10.97 -12.63
CA ARG A 21 7.93 -11.73 -12.23
C ARG A 21 8.78 -11.00 -11.19
N TYR A 22 8.13 -10.35 -10.22
CA TYR A 22 8.85 -9.70 -9.13
C TYR A 22 9.53 -10.73 -8.22
N SER A 23 10.70 -10.35 -7.68
CA SER A 23 11.45 -11.22 -6.76
C SER A 23 10.67 -11.48 -5.47
N ALA A 24 10.97 -12.59 -4.79
CA ALA A 24 10.35 -12.94 -3.52
C ALA A 24 10.45 -11.80 -2.48
N HIS A 25 11.63 -11.19 -2.34
CA HIS A 25 11.84 -10.05 -1.44
C HIS A 25 10.96 -8.83 -1.77
N THR A 26 10.71 -8.59 -3.07
CA THR A 26 9.80 -7.53 -3.50
C THR A 26 8.37 -7.88 -3.13
N LEU A 27 7.93 -9.12 -3.38
CA LEU A 27 6.59 -9.58 -3.02
C LEU A 27 6.33 -9.49 -1.51
N THR A 28 7.26 -9.95 -0.68
CA THR A 28 7.17 -9.85 0.79
C THR A 28 7.06 -8.39 1.25
N SER A 29 7.78 -7.48 0.60
CA SER A 29 7.70 -6.04 0.92
C SER A 29 6.32 -5.47 0.59
N TYR A 30 5.74 -5.83 -0.55
CA TYR A 30 4.40 -5.43 -0.94
C TYR A 30 3.34 -6.03 -0.03
N GLU A 31 3.41 -7.34 0.25
CA GLU A 31 2.50 -8.04 1.15
C GLU A 31 2.48 -7.40 2.54
N LYS A 32 3.66 -7.15 3.13
CA LYS A 32 3.77 -6.49 4.43
C LYS A 32 3.17 -5.08 4.41
N ASP A 33 3.47 -4.29 3.37
CA ASP A 33 2.96 -2.92 3.27
C ASP A 33 1.45 -2.85 3.14
N LEU A 34 0.86 -3.75 2.34
CA LEU A 34 -0.59 -3.84 2.16
C LEU A 34 -1.26 -4.39 3.42
N SER A 35 -0.69 -5.40 4.08
CA SER A 35 -1.19 -5.93 5.34
C SER A 35 -1.18 -4.88 6.45
N ASP A 36 -0.10 -4.10 6.58
CA ASP A 36 -0.01 -2.99 7.54
C ASP A 36 -1.10 -1.93 7.29
N PHE A 37 -1.41 -1.63 6.03
CA PHE A 37 -2.48 -0.71 5.67
C PHE A 37 -3.87 -1.28 6.01
N CYS A 38 -4.17 -2.51 5.56
CA CYS A 38 -5.45 -3.16 5.82
C CYS A 38 -5.73 -3.26 7.32
N ARG A 39 -4.70 -3.63 8.12
CA ARG A 39 -4.82 -3.66 9.57
C ARG A 39 -5.17 -2.28 10.14
N PHE A 40 -4.45 -1.23 9.73
CA PHE A 40 -4.75 0.12 10.20
C PHE A 40 -6.19 0.57 9.85
N VAL A 41 -6.65 0.29 8.63
CA VAL A 41 -7.99 0.69 8.20
C VAL A 41 -9.06 -0.06 8.97
N HIS A 42 -8.86 -1.36 9.19
CA HIS A 42 -9.75 -2.17 10.00
C HIS A 42 -9.82 -1.67 11.44
N ASP A 43 -8.65 -1.47 12.08
CA ASP A 43 -8.58 -1.05 13.48
C ASP A 43 -9.19 0.34 13.72
N GLN A 44 -9.05 1.27 12.75
CA GLN A 44 -9.48 2.67 12.91
C GLN A 44 -10.88 2.97 12.39
N TYR A 45 -11.39 2.19 11.43
CA TYR A 45 -12.65 2.50 10.73
C TYR A 45 -13.62 1.31 10.64
N GLU A 46 -13.27 0.15 11.21
CA GLU A 46 -14.00 -1.11 11.07
C GLU A 46 -14.22 -1.53 9.60
N GLU A 47 -13.39 -1.02 8.70
CA GLU A 47 -13.49 -1.24 7.26
C GLU A 47 -12.47 -2.30 6.81
N ALA A 48 -12.93 -3.28 6.05
CA ALA A 48 -12.12 -4.40 5.55
C ALA A 48 -12.08 -4.47 4.02
N ASP A 49 -12.99 -3.78 3.33
CA ASP A 49 -13.05 -3.78 1.88
C ASP A 49 -12.17 -2.68 1.28
N LEU A 50 -11.16 -3.11 0.52
CA LEU A 50 -10.26 -2.21 -0.23
C LEU A 50 -11.02 -1.33 -1.23
N LEU A 51 -12.21 -1.74 -1.68
CA LEU A 51 -13.02 -0.97 -2.61
C LEU A 51 -13.76 0.20 -1.92
N GLN A 52 -13.94 0.15 -0.59
CA GLN A 52 -14.59 1.20 0.20
C GLN A 52 -13.60 2.24 0.77
N VAL A 53 -12.30 2.02 0.58
CA VAL A 53 -11.25 2.90 1.10
C VAL A 53 -11.35 4.29 0.47
N ARG A 54 -11.42 5.31 1.33
CA ARG A 54 -11.46 6.72 0.94
C ARG A 54 -10.07 7.37 1.04
N PRO A 55 -9.76 8.42 0.23
CA PRO A 55 -8.49 9.15 0.33
C PRO A 55 -8.19 9.70 1.74
N ALA A 56 -9.22 10.03 2.52
CA ALA A 56 -9.06 10.50 3.89
C ALA A 56 -8.44 9.42 4.80
N MET A 57 -8.88 8.16 4.69
CA MET A 57 -8.33 7.04 5.49
C MET A 57 -6.84 6.84 5.20
N ILE A 58 -6.45 6.96 3.92
CA ILE A 58 -5.05 6.87 3.50
C ILE A 58 -4.23 8.02 4.08
N ARG A 59 -4.74 9.26 4.05
CA ARG A 59 -4.06 10.41 4.64
C ARG A 59 -3.86 10.24 6.15
N THR A 60 -4.87 9.76 6.88
CA THR A 60 -4.75 9.47 8.31
C THR A 60 -3.70 8.41 8.57
N TRP A 61 -3.63 7.35 7.76
CA TRP A 61 -2.59 6.34 7.88
C TRP A 61 -1.19 6.91 7.66
N LEU A 62 -1.01 7.71 6.60
CA LEU A 62 0.30 8.30 6.32
C LEU A 62 0.73 9.30 7.41
N ALA A 63 -0.22 10.02 8.01
CA ALA A 63 0.03 10.88 9.15
C ALA A 63 0.46 10.06 10.38
N SER A 64 -0.25 8.98 10.71
CA SER A 64 0.09 8.13 11.86
C SER A 64 1.47 7.47 11.71
N LEU A 65 1.86 7.06 10.50
CA LEU A 65 3.22 6.56 10.23
C LEU A 65 4.28 7.63 10.47
N LYS A 66 4.00 8.87 10.06
CA LYS A 66 4.91 10.00 10.27
C LYS A 66 5.04 10.34 11.76
N ASP A 67 3.93 10.37 12.49
CA ASP A 67 3.89 10.66 13.92
C ASP A 67 4.59 9.55 14.74
N ALA A 68 4.54 8.31 14.26
CA ALA A 68 5.32 7.19 14.79
C ALA A 68 6.82 7.23 14.42
N GLY A 69 7.30 8.29 13.78
CA GLY A 69 8.72 8.47 13.42
C GLY A 69 9.18 7.58 12.27
N MET A 70 8.27 7.06 11.45
CA MET A 70 8.65 6.16 10.36
C MET A 70 9.47 6.89 9.28
N GLU A 71 10.58 6.27 8.89
CA GLU A 71 11.48 6.77 7.86
C GLU A 71 10.74 7.10 6.55
N SER A 72 11.07 8.25 5.95
CA SER A 72 10.43 8.73 4.71
C SER A 72 10.54 7.73 3.55
N ARG A 73 11.65 6.97 3.49
CA ARG A 73 11.87 5.90 2.51
C ARG A 73 10.84 4.78 2.66
N THR A 74 10.53 4.40 3.90
CA THR A 74 9.53 3.36 4.20
C THR A 74 8.13 3.84 3.86
N ILE A 75 7.78 5.07 4.24
CA ILE A 75 6.49 5.69 3.90
C ILE A 75 6.31 5.73 2.37
N SER A 76 7.35 6.10 1.62
CA SER A 76 7.29 6.16 0.16
C SER A 76 7.14 4.80 -0.50
N ARG A 77 7.75 3.75 0.07
CA ARG A 77 7.56 2.36 -0.37
C ARG A 77 6.11 1.92 -0.16
N LYS A 78 5.53 2.20 1.02
CA LYS A 78 4.12 1.94 1.35
C LYS A 78 3.15 2.67 0.39
N ILE A 79 3.42 3.94 0.08
CA ILE A 79 2.63 4.70 -0.92
C ILE A 79 2.72 4.05 -2.30
N SER A 80 3.89 3.57 -2.70
CA SER A 80 4.09 2.92 -4.00
C SER A 80 3.37 1.58 -4.10
N ALA A 81 3.32 0.82 -3.01
CA ALA A 81 2.54 -0.41 -2.91
C ALA A 81 1.04 -0.13 -3.10
N LEU A 82 0.47 0.84 -2.38
CA LEU A 82 -0.94 1.24 -2.53
C LEU A 82 -1.25 1.76 -3.93
N LYS A 83 -0.40 2.65 -4.51
CA LYS A 83 -0.59 3.14 -5.88
C LYS A 83 -0.64 2.00 -6.89
N SER A 84 0.21 0.99 -6.72
CA SER A 84 0.27 -0.17 -7.62
C SER A 84 -0.97 -1.07 -7.46
N LEU A 85 -1.41 -1.32 -6.22
CA LEU A 85 -2.62 -2.08 -5.93
C LEU A 85 -3.86 -1.43 -6.56
N TYR A 86 -4.14 -0.16 -6.28
CA TYR A 86 -5.34 0.50 -6.82
C TYR A 86 -5.27 0.70 -8.34
N LYS A 87 -4.07 0.82 -8.92
CA LYS A 87 -3.89 0.79 -10.37
C LYS A 87 -4.25 -0.58 -10.95
N TYR A 88 -3.87 -1.66 -10.28
CA TYR A 88 -4.25 -3.02 -10.65
C TYR A 88 -5.76 -3.23 -10.53
N LEU A 89 -6.37 -2.91 -9.39
CA LEU A 89 -7.81 -3.09 -9.18
C LEU A 89 -8.66 -2.33 -10.21
N ARG A 90 -8.26 -1.10 -10.54
CA ARG A 90 -8.92 -0.33 -11.62
C ARG A 90 -8.73 -0.97 -13.00
N LYS A 91 -7.55 -1.55 -13.27
CA LYS A 91 -7.28 -2.23 -14.55
C LYS A 91 -8.12 -3.50 -14.71
N GLU A 92 -8.35 -4.22 -13.62
CA GLU A 92 -9.20 -5.41 -13.59
C GLU A 92 -10.71 -5.09 -13.53
N GLY A 93 -11.09 -3.80 -13.51
CA GLY A 93 -12.49 -3.37 -13.45
C GLY A 93 -13.16 -3.56 -12.08
N LEU A 94 -12.38 -3.80 -11.02
CA LEU A 94 -12.88 -4.04 -9.67
C LEU A 94 -13.12 -2.75 -8.87
N ALA A 95 -12.38 -1.69 -9.18
CA ALA A 95 -12.49 -0.39 -8.52
C ALA A 95 -12.87 0.71 -9.52
N ASP A 96 -13.99 1.38 -9.24
CA ASP A 96 -14.47 2.50 -10.07
C ASP A 96 -13.57 3.74 -9.97
N SER A 97 -12.95 3.92 -8.80
CA SER A 97 -12.09 5.06 -8.52
C SER A 97 -10.76 4.65 -7.88
N ASN A 98 -9.74 5.50 -8.05
CA ASN A 98 -8.44 5.30 -7.43
C ASN A 98 -8.28 6.28 -6.25
N PRO A 99 -8.42 5.85 -4.98
CA PRO A 99 -8.29 6.74 -3.83
C PRO A 99 -6.86 7.29 -3.66
N MET A 100 -5.86 6.67 -4.30
CA MET A 100 -4.48 7.16 -4.33
C MET A 100 -4.26 8.33 -5.31
N ALA A 101 -5.23 8.66 -6.17
CA ALA A 101 -5.07 9.70 -7.20
C ALA A 101 -4.77 11.09 -6.60
N THR A 102 -5.33 11.38 -5.43
CA THR A 102 -5.15 12.67 -4.72
C THR A 102 -4.03 12.63 -3.67
N ILE A 103 -3.35 11.49 -3.50
CA ILE A 103 -2.34 11.30 -2.46
C ILE A 103 -0.97 11.77 -2.96
N VAL A 104 -0.52 12.88 -2.39
CA VAL A 104 0.81 13.45 -2.65
C VAL A 104 1.85 12.68 -1.86
N THR A 105 2.86 12.16 -2.55
CA THR A 105 3.99 11.51 -1.91
C THR A 105 4.87 12.57 -1.24
N PRO A 106 5.25 12.43 0.04
CA PRO A 106 6.22 13.33 0.66
C PRO A 106 7.50 13.35 -0.19
N LYS A 107 8.02 14.54 -0.53
CA LYS A 107 9.29 14.64 -1.25
C LYS A 107 10.38 13.97 -0.39
N LEU A 108 10.92 12.85 -0.88
CA LEU A 108 12.11 12.25 -0.27
C LEU A 108 13.22 13.29 -0.38
N ASN A 109 13.67 13.83 0.75
CA ASN A 109 14.98 14.47 0.79
C ASN A 109 15.97 13.37 0.41
N LYS A 110 16.51 13.45 -0.80
CA LYS A 110 17.47 12.48 -1.34
C LYS A 110 18.70 12.50 -0.45
N ARG A 111 18.79 11.61 0.54
CA ARG A 111 20.09 11.22 1.10
C ARG A 111 20.85 10.52 -0.02
N LEU A 112 21.85 11.21 -0.55
CA LEU A 112 22.82 10.68 -1.49
C LEU A 112 23.41 9.38 -0.92
N PRO A 113 23.58 8.32 -1.71
CA PRO A 113 24.26 7.13 -1.24
C PRO A 113 25.70 7.48 -0.88
N MET A 114 26.10 7.29 0.37
CA MET A 114 27.52 7.16 0.71
C MET A 114 27.94 5.75 0.32
N PHE A 115 28.87 5.64 -0.61
CA PHE A 115 29.62 4.42 -0.84
C PHE A 115 30.59 4.26 0.34
N VAL A 116 30.57 3.09 1.01
CA VAL A 116 31.66 2.55 1.82
C VAL A 116 32.25 1.40 1.04
#